data_AF-A0A973J9X8-F1
#
_entry.id   AF-A0A973J9X8-F1
#
_cell.length_a   1.000
_cell.length_b   1.000
_cell.length_c   1.000
_cell.angle_alpha   90.00
_cell.angle_beta   90.00
_cell.angle_gamma   90.00
#
_symmetry.space_group_name_H-M   'P 1'
#
loop_
_entity.id
_entity.type
_entity.pdbx_description
1 polymer ?
#
loop_
_entity_poly.entity_id
_entity_poly.type
_entity_poly.pdbx_seq_one_letter_code
_entity_poly.pdbx_strand_id
1 'polypeptide(L)'
;MKLENSDIKIDKEGIWYFRGAHMFRKEILSIFFEHLRVDEQGKYFIELGNEVCYLDVEDTAFVVSSAYKKKLDGDATEHIYIKLTDDSWEKLDLCSLYMGKENIPYCMVKNGKFAARFSRKGYYQLVEYIEHDEKDNSFYINHNNEKFYINHYVL
;
A
#
# COMPACT_ATOMS: atom_id res chain seq x y z
N MET A 1 5.89 15.92 11.91
CA MET A 1 5.08 16.79 12.79
C MET A 1 3.86 15.99 13.20
N LYS A 2 3.75 15.58 14.47
CA LYS A 2 2.54 14.89 14.96
C LYS A 2 1.36 15.86 14.87
N LEU A 3 0.25 15.46 14.25
CA LEU A 3 -1.01 16.17 14.38
C LEU A 3 -1.50 15.91 15.82
N GLU A 4 -1.20 16.82 16.75
CA GLU A 4 -1.48 16.66 18.19
C GLU A 4 -2.97 16.59 18.56
N ASN A 5 -3.89 16.35 17.61
CA ASN A 5 -5.31 16.25 17.93
C ASN A 5 -6.17 15.50 16.89
N SER A 6 -5.60 14.57 16.11
CA SER A 6 -6.49 13.69 15.34
C SER A 6 -7.06 12.60 16.27
N ASP A 7 -8.38 12.56 16.37
CA ASP A 7 -9.09 11.49 17.08
C ASP A 7 -8.92 10.13 16.36
N ILE A 8 -8.54 10.13 15.07
CA ILE A 8 -8.39 8.91 14.27
C ILE A 8 -6.92 8.70 13.90
N LYS A 9 -6.38 7.55 14.29
CA LYS A 9 -5.01 7.13 13.97
C LYS A 9 -5.02 5.89 13.08
N ILE A 10 -4.07 5.80 12.16
CA ILE A 10 -3.69 4.56 11.47
C ILE A 10 -2.26 4.20 11.86
N ASP A 11 -2.02 3.01 12.41
CA ASP A 11 -0.67 2.54 12.69
C ASP A 11 0.03 1.98 11.44
N LYS A 12 1.32 1.65 11.56
CA LYS A 12 2.13 1.13 10.45
C LYS A 12 1.66 -0.20 9.86
N GLU A 13 0.81 -0.95 10.58
CA GLU A 13 0.22 -2.21 10.10
C GLU A 13 -1.13 -1.97 9.40
N GLY A 14 -1.56 -0.71 9.29
CA GLY A 14 -2.81 -0.30 8.65
C GLY A 14 -4.03 -0.46 9.56
N ILE A 15 -3.83 -0.58 10.87
CA ILE A 15 -4.91 -0.70 11.85
C ILE A 15 -5.40 0.69 12.25
N TRP A 16 -6.73 0.86 12.24
CA TRP A 16 -7.39 2.11 12.58
C TRP A 16 -7.75 2.16 14.07
N TYR A 17 -7.60 3.33 14.66
CA TYR A 17 -7.95 3.61 16.06
C TYR A 17 -8.77 4.90 16.13
N PHE A 18 -9.77 4.93 17.01
CA PHE A 18 -10.46 6.14 17.41
C PHE A 18 -10.24 6.39 18.90
N ARG A 19 -9.59 7.50 19.26
CA ARG A 19 -9.22 7.84 20.65
C ARG A 19 -8.50 6.70 21.36
N GLY A 20 -7.60 6.02 20.64
CA GLY A 20 -6.82 4.88 21.12
C GLY A 20 -7.56 3.54 21.14
N ALA A 21 -8.86 3.50 20.88
CA ALA A 21 -9.61 2.24 20.78
C ALA A 21 -9.54 1.68 19.35
N HIS A 22 -9.25 0.39 19.24
CA HIS A 22 -9.22 -0.32 17.95
C HIS A 22 -10.57 -0.24 17.23
N MET A 23 -10.54 0.21 15.98
CA MET A 23 -11.69 0.30 15.09
C MET A 23 -11.71 -0.91 14.15
N PHE A 24 -12.58 -1.87 14.44
CA PHE A 24 -12.69 -3.13 13.68
C PHE A 24 -14.05 -3.30 12.98
N ARG A 25 -14.96 -2.33 13.12
CA ARG A 25 -16.27 -2.37 12.46
C ARG A 25 -16.09 -2.13 10.97
N LYS A 26 -16.23 -3.20 10.18
CA LYS A 26 -15.96 -3.20 8.74
C LYS A 26 -16.79 -2.17 7.98
N GLU A 27 -18.04 -1.95 8.37
CA GLU A 27 -18.93 -1.00 7.71
C GLU A 27 -18.41 0.44 7.85
N ILE A 28 -17.87 0.78 9.03
CA ILE A 28 -17.29 2.11 9.29
C ILE A 28 -15.98 2.27 8.51
N LEU A 29 -15.11 1.25 8.57
CA LEU A 29 -13.85 1.27 7.83
C LEU A 29 -14.07 1.40 6.33
N SER A 30 -15.06 0.69 5.77
CA SER A 30 -15.42 0.80 4.36
C SER A 30 -15.79 2.23 3.96
N ILE A 31 -16.64 2.89 4.76
CA ILE A 31 -17.03 4.28 4.53
C ILE A 31 -15.80 5.19 4.60
N PHE A 32 -14.91 5.00 5.58
CA PHE A 32 -13.71 5.80 5.72
C PHE A 32 -12.75 5.60 4.55
N PHE A 33 -12.50 4.38 4.10
CA PHE A 33 -11.66 4.14 2.93
C PHE A 33 -12.24 4.75 1.64
N GLU A 34 -13.56 4.71 1.45
CA GLU A 34 -14.24 5.34 0.30
C GLU A 34 -14.06 6.87 0.27
N HIS A 35 -14.09 7.49 1.45
CA HIS A 35 -14.00 8.93 1.64
C HIS A 35 -12.59 9.42 2.00
N LEU A 36 -11.61 8.52 1.98
CA LEU A 36 -10.21 8.84 2.22
C LEU A 36 -9.65 9.66 1.06
N ARG A 37 -8.91 10.71 1.39
CA ARG A 37 -8.22 11.62 0.48
C ARG A 37 -6.82 11.90 1.02
N VAL A 38 -5.97 12.41 0.16
CA VAL A 38 -4.63 12.90 0.49
C VAL A 38 -4.48 14.30 -0.09
N ASP A 39 -3.97 15.23 0.71
CA ASP A 39 -3.72 16.60 0.28
C ASP A 39 -2.37 16.73 -0.47
N GLU A 40 -2.08 17.92 -0.99
CA GLU A 40 -0.83 18.22 -1.70
C GLU A 40 0.43 18.06 -0.83
N GLN A 41 0.28 18.04 0.50
CA GLN A 41 1.36 17.83 1.46
C GLN A 41 1.52 16.35 1.85
N GLY A 42 0.72 15.44 1.28
CA GLY A 42 0.73 14.02 1.60
C GLY A 42 -0.02 13.65 2.88
N LYS A 43 -0.82 14.55 3.46
CA LYS A 43 -1.60 14.27 4.67
C LYS A 43 -2.94 13.64 4.31
N TYR A 44 -3.28 12.59 5.03
CA TYR A 44 -4.54 11.89 4.87
C TYR A 44 -5.68 12.59 5.61
N PHE A 45 -6.85 12.60 4.98
CA PHE A 45 -8.09 13.08 5.59
C PHE A 45 -9.30 12.33 5.07
N ILE A 46 -10.37 12.30 5.85
CA ILE A 46 -11.70 11.83 5.46
C ILE A 46 -12.55 13.04 5.09
N GLU A 47 -13.22 12.97 3.94
CA GLU A 47 -14.17 13.99 3.48
C GLU A 47 -15.57 13.38 3.37
N LEU A 48 -16.46 13.72 4.30
CA LEU A 48 -17.85 13.24 4.35
C LEU A 48 -18.81 14.43 4.25
N GLY A 49 -19.32 14.69 3.04
CA GLY A 49 -20.13 15.87 2.77
C GLY A 49 -19.35 17.15 3.01
N ASN A 50 -19.74 17.94 4.00
CA ASN A 50 -19.04 19.18 4.37
C ASN A 50 -18.03 19.00 5.51
N GLU A 51 -17.87 17.78 6.04
CA GLU A 51 -16.97 17.49 7.15
C GLU A 51 -15.63 16.97 6.64
N VAL A 52 -14.54 17.57 7.14
CA VAL A 52 -13.16 17.16 6.87
C VAL A 52 -12.49 16.78 8.19
N CYS A 53 -11.93 15.57 8.25
CA CYS A 53 -11.20 15.07 9.41
C CYS A 53 -9.81 14.56 9.00
N TYR A 54 -8.76 15.25 9.42
CA TYR A 54 -7.38 14.79 9.19
C TYR A 54 -7.03 13.60 10.09
N LEU A 55 -6.22 12.69 9.56
CA LEU A 55 -5.81 11.46 10.21
C LEU A 55 -4.36 11.56 10.71
N ASP A 56 -4.06 10.96 11.85
CA ASP A 56 -2.68 10.66 12.26
C ASP A 56 -2.26 9.32 11.63
N VAL A 57 -1.53 9.35 10.53
CA VAL A 57 -1.09 8.14 9.81
C VAL A 57 0.40 7.93 10.06
N GLU A 58 0.75 6.81 10.65
CA GLU A 58 2.13 6.50 11.02
C GLU A 58 3.03 6.26 9.79
N ASP A 59 2.48 5.71 8.72
CA ASP A 59 3.20 5.47 7.46
C ASP A 59 2.28 5.61 6.23
N THR A 60 1.45 4.61 5.96
CA THR A 60 0.47 4.63 4.86
C THR A 60 -0.91 4.20 5.35
N ALA A 61 -1.97 4.76 4.75
CA ALA A 61 -3.34 4.36 5.10
C ALA A 61 -3.70 2.96 4.58
N PHE A 62 -3.07 2.53 3.47
CA PHE A 62 -3.20 1.20 2.90
C PHE A 62 -1.95 0.38 3.18
N VAL A 63 -2.14 -0.89 3.53
CA VAL A 63 -1.03 -1.85 3.68
C VAL A 63 -1.31 -3.08 2.82
N VAL A 64 -0.30 -3.51 2.05
CA VAL A 64 -0.33 -4.77 1.31
C VAL A 64 -0.16 -5.92 2.30
N SER A 65 -1.27 -6.56 2.62
CA SER A 65 -1.35 -7.67 3.56
C SER A 65 -0.88 -8.99 2.94
N SER A 66 -1.02 -9.14 1.61
CA SER A 66 -0.57 -10.33 0.88
C SER A 66 -0.36 -10.03 -0.61
N ALA A 67 0.53 -10.81 -1.24
CA ALA A 67 0.79 -10.76 -2.68
C ALA A 67 0.75 -12.19 -3.26
N TYR A 68 0.14 -12.36 -4.44
CA TYR A 68 0.03 -13.65 -5.10
C TYR A 68 0.13 -13.51 -6.61
N LYS A 69 1.00 -14.29 -7.25
CA LYS A 69 1.02 -14.43 -8.71
C LYS A 69 -0.10 -15.38 -9.15
N LYS A 70 -1.00 -14.90 -10.02
CA LYS A 70 -2.11 -15.70 -10.55
C LYS A 70 -2.53 -15.17 -11.92
N LYS A 71 -3.05 -16.05 -12.75
CA LYS A 71 -3.83 -15.70 -13.94
C LYS A 71 -5.31 -15.76 -13.60
N LEU A 72 -6.03 -14.65 -13.67
CA LEU A 72 -7.48 -14.60 -13.51
C LEU A 72 -8.19 -14.68 -14.88
N ASP A 73 -9.48 -14.97 -14.85
CA ASP A 73 -10.31 -14.97 -16.06
C ASP A 73 -10.34 -13.58 -16.68
N GLY A 74 -9.94 -13.49 -17.95
CA GLY A 74 -9.80 -12.22 -18.68
C GLY A 74 -8.35 -11.71 -18.77
N ASP A 75 -7.42 -12.25 -17.99
CA ASP A 75 -6.00 -11.93 -18.15
C ASP A 75 -5.38 -12.69 -19.33
N ALA A 76 -4.56 -12.01 -20.12
CA ALA A 76 -3.72 -12.68 -21.11
C ALA A 76 -2.65 -13.55 -20.44
N THR A 77 -2.12 -13.11 -19.30
CA THR A 77 -0.92 -13.64 -18.64
C THR A 77 -1.05 -13.60 -17.12
N GLU A 78 -0.17 -14.29 -16.39
CA GLU A 78 -0.15 -14.21 -14.92
C GLU A 78 0.28 -12.84 -14.43
N HIS A 79 -0.49 -12.24 -13.52
CA HIS A 79 -0.13 -10.99 -12.85
C HIS A 79 0.09 -11.22 -11.35
N ILE A 80 0.77 -10.29 -10.68
CA ILE A 80 0.82 -10.26 -9.22
C ILE A 80 -0.40 -9.46 -8.74
N TYR A 81 -1.23 -10.09 -7.91
CA TYR A 81 -2.35 -9.47 -7.24
C TYR A 81 -2.01 -9.24 -5.78
N ILE A 82 -2.39 -8.07 -5.28
CA ILE A 82 -2.17 -7.64 -3.90
C ILE A 82 -3.50 -7.51 -3.17
N LYS A 83 -3.53 -7.96 -1.92
CA LYS A 83 -4.63 -7.75 -0.99
C LYS A 83 -4.30 -6.62 -0.03
N LEU A 84 -5.18 -5.62 0.06
CA LEU A 84 -5.01 -4.46 0.93
C LEU A 84 -5.77 -4.63 2.26
N THR A 85 -5.47 -3.75 3.23
CA THR A 85 -6.12 -3.71 4.54
C THR A 85 -7.59 -3.26 4.50
N ASP A 86 -8.04 -2.63 3.41
CA ASP A 86 -9.46 -2.34 3.13
C ASP A 86 -10.22 -3.54 2.54
N ASP A 87 -9.63 -4.74 2.57
CA ASP A 87 -10.13 -5.99 1.99
C ASP A 87 -10.20 -6.01 0.44
N SER A 88 -9.78 -4.95 -0.25
CA SER A 88 -9.74 -4.92 -1.71
C SER A 88 -8.59 -5.74 -2.30
N TRP A 89 -8.79 -6.15 -3.55
CA TRP A 89 -7.78 -6.82 -4.37
C TRP A 89 -7.51 -5.99 -5.62
N GLU A 90 -6.23 -5.76 -5.89
CA GLU A 90 -5.79 -4.98 -7.05
C GLU A 90 -4.63 -5.70 -7.74
N LYS A 91 -4.51 -5.52 -9.05
CA LYS A 91 -3.31 -5.91 -9.79
C LYS A 91 -2.18 -4.97 -9.36
N LEU A 92 -1.04 -5.53 -8.95
CA LEU A 92 0.14 -4.74 -8.60
C LEU A 92 0.65 -4.01 -9.83
N ASP A 93 0.72 -2.69 -9.75
CA ASP A 93 1.47 -1.87 -10.71
C ASP A 93 2.96 -2.01 -10.42
N LEU A 94 3.65 -2.84 -11.22
CA LEU A 94 5.07 -3.11 -11.08
C LEU A 94 5.94 -1.87 -11.30
N CYS A 95 5.50 -0.90 -12.09
CA CYS A 95 6.22 0.36 -12.30
C CYS A 95 6.21 1.25 -11.05
N SER A 96 5.23 1.05 -10.17
CA SER A 96 5.09 1.81 -8.93
C SER A 96 5.85 1.19 -7.76
N LEU A 97 6.41 -0.01 -7.92
CA LEU A 97 7.07 -0.75 -6.85
C LEU A 97 8.44 -0.14 -6.55
N TYR A 98 8.69 0.19 -5.29
CA TYR A 98 9.98 0.69 -4.82
C TYR A 98 10.31 0.19 -3.41
N MET A 99 11.60 0.17 -3.08
CA MET A 99 12.10 -0.09 -1.74
C MET A 99 12.34 1.26 -1.04
N GLY A 100 11.62 1.48 0.06
CA GLY A 100 11.83 2.61 0.96
C GLY A 100 12.92 2.34 2.00
N LYS A 101 12.86 3.10 3.09
CA LYS A 101 13.77 2.94 4.24
C LYS A 101 13.68 1.52 4.81
N GLU A 102 14.77 1.05 5.41
CA GLU A 102 14.88 -0.28 6.03
C GLU A 102 14.50 -1.45 5.10
N ASN A 103 14.62 -1.26 3.77
CA ASN A 103 14.24 -2.25 2.75
C ASN A 103 12.75 -2.65 2.81
N ILE A 104 11.88 -1.72 3.17
CA ILE A 104 10.43 -1.94 3.17
C ILE A 104 9.90 -1.67 1.75
N PRO A 105 9.22 -2.61 1.10
CA PRO A 105 8.60 -2.37 -0.20
C PRO A 105 7.35 -1.50 -0.07
N TYR A 106 7.12 -0.68 -1.08
CA TYR A 106 5.93 0.14 -1.27
C TYR A 106 5.48 0.07 -2.72
N CYS A 107 4.20 0.26 -2.97
CA CYS A 107 3.65 0.45 -4.31
C CYS A 107 2.54 1.50 -4.29
N MET A 108 2.10 1.94 -5.46
CA MET A 108 0.92 2.80 -5.58
C MET A 108 -0.34 1.97 -5.79
N VAL A 109 -1.45 2.39 -5.18
CA VAL A 109 -2.75 1.70 -5.20
C VAL A 109 -3.88 2.69 -5.50
N LYS A 110 -5.10 2.18 -5.72
CA LYS A 110 -6.29 3.00 -6.01
C LYS A 110 -6.08 3.93 -7.20
N ASN A 111 -5.55 3.38 -8.29
CA ASN A 111 -5.19 4.11 -9.52
C ASN A 111 -4.13 5.20 -9.29
N GLY A 112 -3.07 4.88 -8.53
CA GLY A 112 -1.95 5.79 -8.33
C GLY A 112 -2.18 6.88 -7.27
N LYS A 113 -3.31 6.83 -6.53
CA LYS A 113 -3.69 7.89 -5.58
C LYS A 113 -2.99 7.78 -4.23
N PHE A 114 -2.69 6.57 -3.78
CA PHE A 114 -2.12 6.33 -2.45
C PHE A 114 -0.91 5.41 -2.54
N ALA A 115 0.10 5.69 -1.72
CA ALA A 115 1.15 4.73 -1.45
C ALA A 115 0.62 3.65 -0.48
N ALA A 116 1.07 2.41 -0.69
CA ALA A 116 0.79 1.29 0.20
C ALA A 116 2.10 0.61 0.59
N ARG A 117 2.35 0.56 1.89
CA ARG A 117 3.44 -0.21 2.50
C ARG A 117 3.17 -1.70 2.40
N PHE A 118 4.19 -2.51 2.18
CA PHE A 118 4.06 -3.96 2.36
C PHE A 118 4.18 -4.36 3.83
N SER A 119 3.22 -5.16 4.30
CA SER A 119 3.38 -5.90 5.55
C SER A 119 4.53 -6.91 5.43
N ARG A 120 5.04 -7.41 6.55
CA ARG A 120 6.09 -8.46 6.53
C ARG A 120 5.66 -9.68 5.71
N LYS A 121 4.40 -10.12 5.89
CA LYS A 121 3.83 -11.24 5.13
C LYS A 121 3.81 -10.93 3.64
N GLY A 122 3.25 -9.79 3.25
CA GLY A 122 3.18 -9.37 1.85
C GLY A 122 4.57 -9.23 1.22
N TYR A 123 5.54 -8.73 1.97
CA TYR A 123 6.93 -8.62 1.53
C TYR A 123 7.54 -10.00 1.24
N TYR A 124 7.45 -10.96 2.17
CA TYR A 124 8.00 -12.29 1.93
C TYR A 124 7.38 -12.98 0.71
N GLN A 125 6.07 -12.80 0.49
CA GLN A 125 5.40 -13.33 -0.69
C GLN A 125 5.84 -12.63 -1.98
N LEU A 126 6.10 -11.32 -1.93
CA LEU A 126 6.62 -10.57 -3.07
C LEU A 126 8.03 -11.04 -3.45
N VAL A 127 8.89 -11.32 -2.46
CA VAL A 127 10.28 -11.76 -2.68
C VAL A 127 10.37 -13.03 -3.52
N GLU A 128 9.38 -13.91 -3.45
CA GLU A 128 9.32 -15.12 -4.30
C GLU A 128 9.32 -14.81 -5.81
N TYR A 129 9.02 -13.57 -6.20
CA TYR A 129 8.96 -13.12 -7.58
C TYR A 129 10.10 -12.15 -7.95
N ILE A 130 11.00 -11.84 -7.02
CA ILE A 130 12.13 -10.93 -7.23
C ILE A 130 13.35 -11.74 -7.69
N GLU A 131 13.95 -11.29 -8.79
CA GLU A 131 15.19 -11.81 -9.34
C GLU A 131 16.33 -10.80 -9.14
N HIS A 132 17.56 -11.31 -9.05
CA HIS A 132 18.78 -10.50 -8.92
C HIS A 132 19.50 -10.44 -10.26
N ASP A 133 19.87 -9.25 -10.70
CA ASP A 133 20.75 -9.04 -11.84
C ASP A 133 22.20 -8.87 -11.34
N GLU A 134 23.01 -9.92 -11.49
CA GLU A 134 24.39 -9.95 -11.01
C GLU A 134 25.29 -8.90 -11.67
N LYS A 135 24.95 -8.42 -12.87
CA LYS A 135 25.80 -7.46 -13.60
C LYS A 135 25.81 -6.09 -12.93
N ASP A 136 24.62 -5.64 -12.52
CA ASP A 136 24.40 -4.30 -12.00
C ASP A 136 24.06 -4.31 -10.50
N ASN A 137 24.09 -5.50 -9.88
CA ASN A 137 23.70 -5.76 -8.50
C ASN A 137 22.31 -5.17 -8.17
N SER A 138 21.37 -5.31 -9.10
CA SER A 138 20.02 -4.74 -9.02
C SER A 138 18.96 -5.83 -8.88
N PHE A 139 17.77 -5.46 -8.40
CA PHE A 139 16.65 -6.39 -8.22
C PHE A 139 15.51 -6.03 -9.17
N TYR A 140 14.86 -7.04 -9.74
CA TYR A 140 13.76 -6.83 -10.68
C TYR A 140 12.71 -7.93 -10.56
N ILE A 141 11.51 -7.66 -11.06
CA ILE A 141 10.48 -8.68 -11.27
C ILE A 141 10.37 -8.91 -12.77
N ASN A 142 10.49 -10.16 -13.21
CA ASN A 142 10.22 -10.52 -14.60
C ASN A 142 8.72 -10.77 -14.79
N HIS A 143 8.12 -9.99 -15.69
CA HIS A 143 6.73 -10.12 -16.05
C HIS A 143 6.59 -10.02 -17.56
N ASN A 144 6.12 -11.09 -18.20
CA ASN A 144 5.91 -11.18 -19.65
C ASN A 144 7.16 -10.88 -20.50
N ASN A 145 8.34 -11.37 -20.06
CA ASN A 145 9.65 -11.10 -20.66
C ASN A 145 10.10 -9.64 -20.58
N GLU A 146 9.44 -8.81 -19.77
CA GLU A 146 9.86 -7.47 -19.43
C GLU A 146 10.39 -7.45 -17.98
N LYS A 147 11.51 -6.75 -17.77
CA LYS A 147 12.13 -6.59 -16.45
C LYS A 147 11.64 -5.29 -15.82
N PHE A 148 10.99 -5.39 -14.66
CA PHE A 148 10.61 -4.25 -13.84
C PHE A 148 11.60 -4.11 -12.69
N TYR A 149 12.56 -3.20 -12.82
CA TYR A 149 13.56 -2.96 -11.79
C TYR A 149 12.95 -2.26 -10.58
N ILE A 150 13.32 -2.74 -9.39
CA ILE A 150 12.84 -2.20 -8.12
C ILE A 150 13.78 -1.09 -7.68
N ASN A 151 13.29 0.14 -7.74
CA ASN A 151 14.07 1.31 -7.34
C ASN A 151 14.28 1.35 -5.82
N HIS A 152 15.43 1.85 -5.38
CA HIS A 152 15.71 2.08 -3.96
C HIS A 152 15.69 3.58 -3.67
N TYR A 153 14.74 4.03 -2.86
CA TYR A 153 14.68 5.42 -2.40
C TYR A 153 15.30 5.51 -1.00
N VAL A 154 16.56 5.96 -0.96
CA VAL A 154 17.18 6.43 0.28
C VAL A 154 16.79 7.90 0.44
N LEU A 155 15.78 8.17 1.26
CA LEU A 155 15.49 9.54 1.76
C LEU A 155 16.41 9.88 2.93
#